data_AF-A0A067NT00-F1
#
_entry.id   AF-A0A067NT00-F1
#
_cell.length_a   1.000
_cell.length_b   1.000
_cell.length_c   1.000
_cell.angle_alpha   90.00
_cell.angle_beta   90.00
_cell.angle_gamma   90.00
#
_symmetry.space_group_name_H-M   'P 1'
#
loop_
_entity.id
_entity.type
_entity.pdbx_description
1 polymer ?
#
loop_
_entity_poly.entity_id
_entity_poly.type
_entity_poly.pdbx_seq_one_letter_code
_entity_poly.pdbx_strand_id
1 'polypeptide(L)'
;MQLQPWQEAKLAEVVQATISDICQFLDPTPSQSDEASGLIERLRYLREDIDNTDRDVATARKSIVDLTADINEIHPRLQSKLIDAVETLAPMVNKERTASADLQASTIELSLMKLAYLRARASHALYGVTVDTRGTTTSTVHKTMAEALSAAYGKLEAEAGRMEREEKELDRQVAEYEQALALVDSAGSGGFSQVVEDWARVKRDTEECQRDLRRFGWTGD
;
A
#
# COMPACT_ATOMS: atom_id res chain seq x y z
N MET A 1 -30.20 -83.63 -61.33
CA MET A 1 -30.99 -82.55 -61.96
C MET A 1 -30.08 -81.86 -62.94
N GLN A 2 -30.24 -82.15 -64.24
CA GLN A 2 -29.54 -81.41 -65.29
C GLN A 2 -30.30 -80.11 -65.51
N LEU A 3 -29.63 -78.97 -65.37
CA LEU A 3 -30.19 -77.67 -65.68
C LEU A 3 -30.52 -77.65 -67.17
N GLN A 4 -31.68 -77.08 -67.52
CA GLN A 4 -32.06 -76.95 -68.92
C GLN A 4 -31.08 -75.98 -69.60
N PRO A 5 -30.64 -76.23 -70.85
CA PRO A 5 -29.59 -75.45 -71.51
C PRO A 5 -29.90 -73.95 -71.62
N TRP A 6 -31.17 -73.56 -71.63
CA TRP A 6 -31.58 -72.15 -71.60
C TRP A 6 -31.36 -71.48 -70.23
N GLN A 7 -31.36 -72.23 -69.14
CA GLN A 7 -31.09 -71.73 -67.79
C GLN A 7 -29.59 -71.49 -67.58
N GLU A 8 -28.74 -72.37 -68.12
CA GLU A 8 -27.28 -72.18 -68.08
C GLU A 8 -26.85 -70.95 -68.90
N ALA A 9 -27.46 -70.74 -70.07
CA ALA A 9 -27.20 -69.54 -70.88
C ALA A 9 -27.60 -68.25 -70.16
N LYS A 10 -28.76 -68.25 -69.50
CA LYS A 10 -29.24 -67.08 -68.75
C LYS A 10 -28.40 -66.80 -67.50
N LEU A 11 -27.92 -67.85 -66.83
CA LEU A 11 -27.02 -67.69 -65.68
C LEU A 11 -25.67 -67.14 -66.12
N ALA A 12 -25.13 -67.64 -67.24
CA ALA A 12 -23.88 -67.14 -67.81
C ALA A 12 -23.98 -65.67 -68.20
N GLU A 13 -25.09 -65.25 -68.81
CA GLU A 13 -25.34 -63.85 -69.17
C GLU A 13 -25.39 -62.94 -67.93
N VAL A 14 -26.09 -63.35 -66.88
CA VAL A 14 -26.18 -62.58 -65.63
C VAL A 14 -24.83 -62.53 -64.92
N VAL A 15 -24.09 -63.65 -64.88
CA VAL A 15 -22.74 -63.68 -64.30
C VAL A 15 -21.79 -62.79 -65.11
N GLN A 16 -21.90 -62.79 -66.43
CA GLN A 16 -21.04 -61.96 -67.29
C GLN A 16 -21.42 -60.47 -67.21
N ALA A 17 -22.70 -60.13 -67.10
CA ALA A 17 -23.16 -58.77 -66.85
C ALA A 17 -22.70 -58.25 -65.48
N THR A 18 -22.83 -59.06 -64.43
CA THR A 18 -22.38 -58.68 -63.09
C THR A 18 -20.86 -58.57 -62.99
N ILE A 19 -20.10 -59.47 -63.64
CA ILE A 19 -18.65 -59.35 -63.73
C ILE A 19 -18.27 -58.10 -64.53
N SER A 20 -18.98 -57.78 -65.61
CA SER A 20 -18.73 -56.56 -66.39
C SER A 20 -19.01 -55.29 -65.58
N ASP A 21 -20.09 -55.24 -64.80
CA ASP A 21 -20.40 -54.10 -63.93
C ASP A 21 -19.36 -53.94 -62.81
N ILE A 22 -18.92 -55.06 -62.21
CA ILE A 22 -17.86 -55.05 -61.20
C ILE A 22 -16.53 -54.61 -61.82
N CYS A 23 -16.19 -55.09 -63.01
CA CYS A 23 -15.00 -54.66 -63.74
C CYS A 23 -15.08 -53.18 -64.13
N GLN A 24 -16.24 -52.66 -64.53
CA GLN A 24 -16.40 -51.25 -64.91
C GLN A 24 -16.37 -50.30 -63.70
N PHE A 25 -16.77 -50.79 -62.52
CA PHE A 25 -16.61 -50.07 -61.26
C PHE A 25 -15.14 -50.08 -60.78
N LEU A 26 -14.41 -51.17 -61.04
CA LEU A 26 -13.01 -51.34 -60.65
C LEU A 26 -12.00 -50.77 -61.66
N ASP A 27 -12.39 -50.61 -62.93
CA ASP A 27 -11.66 -49.86 -63.98
C ASP A 27 -12.35 -48.50 -64.18
N PRO A 28 -12.11 -47.52 -63.29
CA PRO A 28 -12.56 -46.16 -63.54
C PRO A 28 -11.94 -45.70 -64.86
N THR A 29 -12.79 -45.23 -65.77
CA THR A 29 -12.33 -44.52 -66.98
C THR A 29 -11.27 -43.48 -66.59
N PRO A 30 -10.22 -43.23 -67.39
CA PRO A 30 -9.09 -42.38 -66.99
C PRO A 30 -9.52 -40.99 -66.51
N SER A 31 -10.65 -40.47 -67.00
CA SER A 31 -11.28 -39.22 -66.54
C SER A 31 -11.87 -39.28 -65.11
N GLN A 32 -12.38 -40.43 -64.66
CA GLN A 32 -12.93 -40.61 -63.31
C GLN A 32 -11.86 -40.94 -62.27
N SER A 33 -10.75 -41.56 -62.70
CA SER A 33 -9.58 -41.85 -61.85
C SER A 33 -8.92 -40.56 -61.36
N ASP A 34 -8.84 -39.53 -62.22
CA ASP A 34 -8.28 -38.22 -61.87
C ASP A 34 -9.20 -37.45 -60.88
N GLU A 35 -10.52 -37.51 -61.06
CA GLU A 35 -11.49 -36.92 -60.11
C GLU A 35 -11.49 -37.62 -58.75
N ALA A 36 -11.41 -38.96 -58.74
CA ALA A 36 -11.31 -39.75 -57.51
C ALA A 36 -9.99 -39.46 -56.76
N SER A 37 -8.88 -39.32 -57.49
CA SER A 37 -7.59 -38.93 -56.91
C SER A 37 -7.63 -37.52 -56.31
N GLY A 38 -8.26 -36.56 -56.99
CA GLY A 38 -8.47 -35.21 -56.47
C GLY A 38 -9.35 -35.15 -55.22
N LEU A 39 -10.39 -35.99 -55.14
CA LEU A 39 -11.24 -36.11 -53.95
C LEU A 39 -10.47 -36.71 -52.76
N ILE A 40 -9.62 -37.71 -53.00
CA ILE A 40 -8.77 -38.32 -51.96
C ILE A 40 -7.78 -37.30 -51.39
N GLU A 41 -7.13 -36.49 -52.23
CA GLU A 41 -6.22 -35.44 -51.76
C GLU A 41 -6.97 -34.34 -50.98
N ARG A 42 -8.18 -33.97 -51.42
CA ARG A 42 -9.01 -33.00 -50.67
C ARG A 42 -9.45 -33.56 -49.32
N LEU A 43 -9.81 -34.84 -49.25
CA LEU A 43 -10.15 -35.50 -47.98
C LEU A 43 -8.93 -35.60 -47.06
N ARG A 44 -7.74 -35.85 -47.60
CA ARG A 44 -6.48 -35.85 -46.83
C ARG A 44 -6.19 -34.46 -46.27
N TYR A 45 -6.30 -33.43 -47.10
CA TYR A 45 -6.13 -32.03 -46.67
C TYR A 45 -7.15 -31.64 -45.59
N LEU A 46 -8.43 -31.93 -45.78
CA LEU A 46 -9.46 -31.64 -44.79
C LEU A 46 -9.23 -32.37 -43.47
N ARG A 47 -8.73 -33.62 -43.53
CA ARG A 47 -8.36 -34.36 -42.33
C ARG A 47 -7.18 -33.71 -41.60
N GLU A 48 -6.14 -33.33 -42.33
CA GLU A 48 -4.98 -32.65 -41.76
C GLU A 48 -5.35 -31.28 -41.17
N ASP A 49 -6.25 -30.54 -41.83
CA ASP A 49 -6.80 -29.28 -41.35
C ASP A 49 -7.60 -29.49 -40.05
N ILE A 50 -8.49 -30.49 -40.00
CA ILE A 50 -9.22 -30.85 -38.77
C ILE A 50 -8.23 -31.21 -37.65
N ASP A 51 -7.24 -32.05 -37.91
CA ASP A 51 -6.24 -32.44 -36.93
C ASP A 51 -5.43 -31.23 -36.42
N ASN A 52 -5.15 -30.24 -37.28
CA ASN A 52 -4.48 -29.00 -36.89
C ASN A 52 -5.39 -28.10 -36.06
N THR A 53 -6.65 -27.91 -36.46
CA THR A 53 -7.62 -27.15 -35.67
C THR A 53 -7.87 -27.78 -34.30
N ASP A 54 -7.90 -29.11 -34.19
CA ASP A 54 -8.03 -29.81 -32.92
C ASP A 54 -6.82 -29.57 -32.00
N ARG A 55 -5.61 -29.53 -32.57
CA ARG A 55 -4.39 -29.15 -31.81
C ARG A 55 -4.45 -27.70 -31.34
N ASP A 56 -4.89 -26.79 -32.19
CA ASP A 56 -5.03 -25.38 -31.84
C ASP A 56 -6.09 -25.17 -30.75
N VAL A 57 -7.23 -25.86 -30.84
CA VAL A 57 -8.26 -25.86 -29.80
C VAL A 57 -7.74 -26.46 -28.50
N ALA A 58 -6.97 -27.55 -28.55
CA ALA A 58 -6.37 -28.16 -27.37
C ALA A 58 -5.36 -27.24 -26.68
N THR A 59 -4.52 -26.54 -27.44
CA THR A 59 -3.55 -25.58 -26.89
C THR A 59 -4.25 -24.35 -26.30
N ALA A 60 -5.25 -23.79 -26.99
CA ALA A 60 -6.05 -22.69 -26.49
C ALA A 60 -6.79 -23.07 -25.20
N ARG A 61 -7.41 -24.26 -25.16
CA ARG A 61 -8.07 -24.78 -23.96
C ARG A 61 -7.10 -24.91 -22.79
N LYS A 62 -5.90 -25.44 -23.03
CA LYS A 62 -4.87 -25.53 -21.98
C LYS A 62 -4.49 -24.15 -21.45
N SER A 63 -4.26 -23.19 -22.34
CA SER A 63 -3.94 -21.81 -21.94
C SER A 63 -5.04 -21.15 -21.12
N ILE A 64 -6.32 -21.38 -21.45
CA ILE A 64 -7.45 -20.86 -20.67
C ILE A 64 -7.48 -21.48 -19.26
N VAL A 65 -7.22 -22.79 -19.16
CA VAL A 65 -7.18 -23.48 -17.86
C VAL A 65 -6.03 -22.93 -17.00
N ASP A 66 -4.85 -22.75 -17.58
CA ASP A 66 -3.68 -22.21 -16.89
C ASP A 66 -3.96 -20.77 -16.41
N LEU A 67 -4.49 -19.90 -17.27
CA LEU A 67 -4.88 -18.53 -16.89
C LEU A 67 -5.95 -18.49 -15.80
N THR A 68 -6.91 -19.42 -15.84
CA THR A 68 -7.96 -19.50 -14.82
C THR A 68 -7.37 -19.93 -13.48
N ALA A 69 -6.40 -20.86 -13.49
CA ALA A 69 -5.67 -21.25 -12.29
C ALA A 69 -4.87 -20.08 -11.71
N ASP A 70 -4.16 -19.33 -12.57
CA ASP A 70 -3.40 -18.14 -12.16
C ASP A 70 -4.31 -17.07 -11.54
N ILE A 71 -5.47 -16.80 -12.16
CA ILE A 71 -6.46 -15.85 -11.62
C ILE A 71 -6.95 -16.31 -10.25
N ASN A 72 -7.25 -17.60 -10.11
CA ASN A 72 -7.73 -18.18 -8.86
C ASN A 72 -6.67 -18.16 -7.75
N GLU A 73 -5.37 -18.16 -8.07
CA GLU A 73 -4.29 -18.00 -7.10
C GLU A 73 -4.02 -16.52 -6.77
N ILE A 74 -3.97 -15.65 -7.78
CA ILE A 74 -3.59 -14.25 -7.62
C ILE A 74 -4.69 -13.48 -6.87
N HIS A 75 -5.96 -13.77 -7.15
CA HIS A 75 -7.09 -13.06 -6.55
C HIS A 75 -7.10 -13.12 -5.00
N PRO A 76 -7.07 -14.29 -4.35
CA PRO A 76 -7.07 -14.36 -2.88
C PRO A 76 -5.82 -13.73 -2.28
N ARG A 77 -4.65 -13.84 -2.95
CA ARG A 77 -3.42 -13.20 -2.49
C ARG A 77 -3.52 -11.68 -2.54
N LEU A 78 -4.10 -11.12 -3.59
CA LEU A 78 -4.33 -9.68 -3.70
C LEU A 78 -5.35 -9.21 -2.65
N GLN A 79 -6.43 -9.97 -2.47
CA GLN A 79 -7.45 -9.67 -1.47
C GLN A 79 -6.87 -9.69 -0.04
N SER A 80 -6.06 -10.69 0.31
CA SER A 80 -5.36 -10.74 1.60
C SER A 80 -4.47 -9.52 1.79
N LYS A 81 -3.63 -9.18 0.80
CA LYS A 81 -2.76 -8.00 0.88
C LYS A 81 -3.53 -6.69 1.01
N LEU A 82 -4.69 -6.59 0.36
CA LEU A 82 -5.56 -5.41 0.48
C LEU A 82 -6.16 -5.31 1.89
N ILE A 83 -6.63 -6.43 2.45
CA ILE A 83 -7.13 -6.48 3.82
C ILE A 83 -6.01 -6.09 4.79
N ASP A 84 -4.83 -6.69 4.67
CA ASP A 84 -3.67 -6.37 5.51
C ASP A 84 -3.29 -4.89 5.42
N ALA A 85 -3.29 -4.32 4.21
CA ALA A 85 -3.00 -2.90 4.00
C ALA A 85 -4.06 -1.99 4.61
N VAL A 86 -5.35 -2.34 4.50
CA VAL A 86 -6.44 -1.56 5.10
C VAL A 86 -6.40 -1.65 6.63
N GLU A 87 -6.17 -2.84 7.18
CA GLU A 87 -6.08 -3.08 8.62
C GLU A 87 -4.88 -2.41 9.26
N THR A 88 -3.76 -2.29 8.54
CA THR A 88 -2.53 -1.67 9.07
C THR A 88 -2.50 -0.15 8.85
N LEU A 89 -2.88 0.33 7.67
CA LEU A 89 -2.75 1.73 7.30
C LEU A 89 -3.85 2.60 7.93
N ALA A 90 -5.10 2.13 7.95
CA ALA A 90 -6.21 2.89 8.51
C ALA A 90 -6.01 3.30 9.99
N PRO A 91 -5.61 2.41 10.91
CA PRO A 91 -5.39 2.82 12.30
C PRO A 91 -4.18 3.72 12.46
N MET A 92 -3.15 3.59 11.62
CA MET A 92 -1.99 4.50 11.65
C MET A 92 -2.40 5.93 11.28
N VAL A 93 -3.11 6.09 10.16
CA VAL A 93 -3.61 7.39 9.70
C VAL A 93 -4.62 7.96 10.70
N ASN A 94 -5.48 7.13 11.30
CA ASN A 94 -6.43 7.60 12.31
C ASN A 94 -5.71 8.07 13.58
N LYS A 95 -4.69 7.36 14.06
CA LYS A 95 -3.88 7.79 15.22
C LYS A 95 -3.18 9.13 14.97
N GLU A 96 -2.63 9.31 13.78
CA GLU A 96 -1.99 10.59 13.40
C GLU A 96 -3.02 11.72 13.37
N ARG A 97 -4.20 11.49 12.77
CA ARG A 97 -5.29 12.48 12.72
C ARG A 97 -5.79 12.83 14.11
N THR A 98 -5.99 11.86 15.01
CA THR A 98 -6.40 12.12 16.39
C THR A 98 -5.34 12.91 17.15
N ALA A 99 -4.06 12.52 17.04
CA ALA A 99 -2.97 13.24 17.69
C ALA A 99 -2.83 14.69 17.18
N SER A 100 -3.02 14.89 15.88
CA SER A 100 -3.02 16.23 15.27
C SER A 100 -4.20 17.08 15.77
N ALA A 101 -5.39 16.49 15.85
CA ALA A 101 -6.57 17.16 16.40
C ALA A 101 -6.40 17.53 17.88
N ASP A 102 -5.84 16.63 18.69
CA ASP A 102 -5.57 16.88 20.12
C ASP A 102 -4.53 18.00 20.32
N LEU A 103 -3.48 18.03 19.48
CA LEU A 103 -2.49 19.10 19.48
C LEU A 103 -3.12 20.44 19.12
N GLN A 104 -3.98 20.48 18.09
CA GLN A 104 -4.70 21.68 17.68
C GLN A 104 -5.65 22.17 18.79
N ALA A 105 -6.41 21.27 19.40
CA ALA A 105 -7.29 21.58 20.53
C ALA A 105 -6.50 22.18 21.71
N SER A 106 -5.41 21.52 22.10
CA SER A 106 -4.52 22.00 23.17
C SER A 106 -3.91 23.36 22.85
N THR A 107 -3.57 23.61 21.59
CA THR A 107 -3.04 24.91 21.12
C THR A 107 -4.09 26.00 21.23
N ILE A 108 -5.34 25.71 20.84
CA ILE A 108 -6.46 26.64 20.97
C ILE A 108 -6.72 26.94 22.45
N GLU A 109 -6.80 25.93 23.31
CA GLU A 109 -7.00 26.12 24.75
C GLU A 109 -5.88 26.96 25.38
N LEU A 110 -4.61 26.66 25.07
CA LEU A 110 -3.48 27.45 25.54
C LEU A 110 -3.54 28.90 25.06
N SER A 111 -3.95 29.13 23.81
CA SER A 111 -4.13 30.48 23.28
C SER A 111 -5.23 31.25 24.01
N LEU A 112 -6.36 30.59 24.33
CA LEU A 112 -7.45 31.18 25.11
C LEU A 112 -7.02 31.49 26.55
N MET A 113 -6.26 30.59 27.19
CA MET A 113 -5.68 30.84 28.51
C MET A 113 -4.73 32.04 28.50
N LYS A 114 -3.87 32.16 27.47
CA LYS A 114 -2.99 33.32 27.29
C LYS A 114 -3.78 34.62 27.13
N LEU A 115 -4.83 34.62 26.31
CA LEU A 115 -5.71 35.78 26.14
C LEU A 115 -6.44 36.17 27.44
N ALA A 116 -6.95 35.18 28.18
CA ALA A 116 -7.59 35.40 29.48
C ALA A 116 -6.61 35.98 30.49
N TYR A 117 -5.37 35.48 30.54
CA TYR A 117 -4.32 36.02 31.40
C TYR A 117 -3.95 37.46 31.03
N LEU A 118 -3.75 37.77 29.74
CA LEU A 118 -3.48 39.12 29.27
C LEU A 118 -4.62 40.08 29.63
N ARG A 119 -5.87 39.64 29.46
CA ARG A 119 -7.05 40.41 29.88
C ARG A 119 -7.06 40.66 31.39
N ALA A 120 -6.77 39.64 32.20
CA ALA A 120 -6.70 39.77 33.66
C ALA A 120 -5.58 40.74 34.08
N ARG A 121 -4.39 40.61 33.49
CA ARG A 121 -3.24 41.50 33.74
C ARG A 121 -3.55 42.95 33.33
N ALA A 122 -4.16 43.16 32.18
CA ALA A 122 -4.59 44.48 31.73
C ALA A 122 -5.66 45.07 32.67
N SER A 123 -6.64 44.28 33.08
CA SER A 123 -7.68 44.72 34.02
C SER A 123 -7.08 45.08 35.38
N HIS A 124 -6.13 44.29 35.88
CA HIS A 124 -5.39 44.60 37.11
C HIS A 124 -4.52 45.86 36.95
N ALA A 125 -3.87 46.05 35.80
CA ALA A 125 -3.08 47.26 35.56
C ALA A 125 -3.94 48.53 35.53
N LEU A 126 -5.16 48.44 34.96
CA LEU A 126 -6.09 49.56 34.84
C LEU A 126 -6.87 49.86 36.13
N TYR A 127 -7.32 48.83 36.83
CA TYR A 127 -8.25 48.96 37.96
C TYR A 127 -7.67 48.50 39.30
N GLY A 128 -6.50 47.87 39.33
CA GLY A 128 -5.88 47.30 40.54
C GLY A 128 -5.17 48.33 41.44
N VAL A 129 -5.40 49.62 41.24
CA VAL A 129 -5.00 50.64 42.23
C VAL A 129 -6.02 50.58 43.36
N THR A 130 -5.74 49.75 44.36
CA THR A 130 -6.55 49.67 45.58
C THR A 130 -6.49 50.99 46.33
N VAL A 131 -7.65 51.59 46.56
CA VAL A 131 -7.85 52.69 47.50
C VAL A 131 -7.36 52.23 48.86
N ASP A 132 -6.37 52.93 49.40
CA ASP A 132 -5.78 52.65 50.70
C ASP A 132 -6.87 52.72 51.79
N THR A 133 -6.88 51.77 52.73
CA THR A 133 -7.91 51.58 53.78
C THR A 133 -8.12 52.78 54.72
N ARG A 134 -7.42 53.89 54.52
CA ARG A 134 -7.57 55.15 55.26
C ARG A 134 -8.68 56.07 54.74
N GLY A 135 -9.44 55.68 53.71
CA GLY A 135 -10.69 56.35 53.35
C GLY A 135 -10.54 57.78 52.82
N THR A 136 -9.32 58.25 52.54
CA THR A 136 -9.10 59.49 51.82
C THR A 136 -9.16 59.23 50.32
N THR A 137 -10.37 59.23 49.77
CA THR A 137 -10.61 59.33 48.32
C THR A 137 -10.28 60.74 47.87
N THR A 138 -8.99 61.05 47.65
CA THR A 138 -8.62 62.26 46.91
C THR A 138 -8.96 62.04 45.45
N SER A 139 -9.95 62.80 44.99
CA SER A 139 -10.40 62.93 43.61
C SER A 139 -9.28 63.49 42.69
N THR A 140 -8.27 62.67 42.42
CA THR A 140 -7.26 62.88 41.35
C THR A 140 -7.24 61.72 40.36
N VAL A 141 -8.29 60.90 40.37
CA VAL A 141 -8.45 59.64 39.62
C VAL A 141 -8.31 59.82 38.09
N HIS A 142 -8.50 61.04 37.57
CA HIS A 142 -8.38 61.34 36.14
C HIS A 142 -6.96 61.68 35.67
N LYS A 143 -5.98 61.89 36.56
CA LYS A 143 -4.59 62.17 36.14
C LYS A 143 -3.76 60.92 35.84
N THR A 144 -4.17 59.73 36.26
CA THR A 144 -3.22 58.61 36.39
C THR A 144 -3.46 57.44 35.45
N MET A 145 -4.42 57.46 34.52
CA MET A 145 -4.56 56.35 33.55
C MET A 145 -3.53 56.43 32.43
N ALA A 146 -3.24 57.62 31.90
CA ALA A 146 -2.16 57.81 30.94
C ALA A 146 -0.78 57.55 31.58
N GLU A 147 -0.59 57.98 32.83
CA GLU A 147 0.63 57.69 33.61
C GLU A 147 0.73 56.21 34.02
N ALA A 148 -0.38 55.55 34.36
CA ALA A 148 -0.39 54.10 34.62
C ALA A 148 -0.12 53.30 33.35
N LEU A 149 -0.67 53.73 32.20
CA LEU A 149 -0.37 53.13 30.90
C LEU A 149 1.10 53.33 30.51
N SER A 150 1.67 54.51 30.72
CA SER A 150 3.09 54.75 30.44
C SER A 150 4.01 53.98 31.39
N ALA A 151 3.66 53.87 32.68
CA ALA A 151 4.40 53.05 33.65
C ALA A 151 4.27 51.54 33.34
N ALA A 152 3.08 51.08 32.95
CA ALA A 152 2.86 49.70 32.53
C ALA A 152 3.62 49.37 31.23
N TYR A 153 3.61 50.29 30.26
CA TYR A 153 4.38 50.17 29.03
C TYR A 153 5.87 50.10 29.32
N GLY A 154 6.41 51.01 30.15
CA GLY A 154 7.82 50.97 30.55
C GLY A 154 8.20 49.67 31.27
N LYS A 155 7.30 49.11 32.10
CA LYS A 155 7.53 47.79 32.73
C LYS A 155 7.53 46.65 31.70
N LEU A 156 6.63 46.69 30.71
CA LEU A 156 6.58 45.71 29.63
C LEU A 156 7.82 45.79 28.73
N GLU A 157 8.30 46.99 28.44
CA GLU A 157 9.51 47.20 27.64
C GLU A 157 10.78 46.72 28.38
N ALA A 158 10.87 46.99 29.69
CA ALA A 158 11.95 46.45 30.51
C ALA A 158 11.90 44.91 30.62
N GLU A 159 10.70 44.33 30.72
CA GLU A 159 10.50 42.88 30.74
C GLU A 159 10.86 42.25 29.39
N ALA A 160 10.48 42.88 28.27
CA ALA A 160 10.86 42.47 26.92
C ALA A 160 12.39 42.49 26.72
N GLY A 161 13.05 43.58 27.11
CA GLY A 161 14.51 43.67 27.06
C GLY A 161 15.24 42.72 28.02
N ARG A 162 14.57 42.21 29.06
CA ARG A 162 15.10 41.10 29.88
C ARG A 162 14.97 39.77 29.14
N MET A 163 13.80 39.47 28.57
CA MET A 163 13.58 38.22 27.83
C MET A 163 14.51 38.11 26.62
N GLU A 164 14.75 39.19 25.88
CA GLU A 164 15.69 39.19 24.74
C GLU A 164 17.13 38.87 25.19
N ARG A 165 17.52 39.30 26.39
CA ARG A 165 18.85 38.96 26.95
C ARG A 165 18.93 37.51 27.38
N GLU A 166 17.86 36.99 27.99
CA GLU A 166 17.76 35.57 28.35
C GLU A 166 17.77 34.67 27.10
N GLU A 167 17.07 35.06 26.04
CA GLU A 167 17.07 34.36 24.74
C GLU A 167 18.47 34.31 24.13
N LYS A 168 19.18 35.45 24.04
CA LYS A 168 20.57 35.48 23.55
C LYS A 168 21.52 34.61 24.36
N GLU A 169 21.32 34.53 25.67
CA GLU A 169 22.13 33.67 26.53
C GLU A 169 21.81 32.19 26.32
N LEU A 170 20.54 31.82 26.12
CA LEU A 170 20.14 30.46 25.78
C LEU A 170 20.66 30.06 24.40
N ASP A 171 20.55 30.92 23.39
CA ASP A 171 21.09 30.68 22.06
C ASP A 171 22.61 30.45 22.10
N ARG A 172 23.32 31.21 22.94
CA ARG A 172 24.75 30.99 23.18
C ARG A 172 25.01 29.61 23.78
N GLN A 173 24.26 29.21 24.78
CA GLN A 173 24.39 27.89 25.40
C GLN A 173 24.09 26.76 24.42
N VAL A 174 23.05 26.92 23.59
CA VAL A 174 22.71 25.94 22.53
C VAL A 174 23.86 25.82 21.53
N ALA A 175 24.43 26.94 21.08
CA ALA A 175 25.57 26.93 20.17
C ALA A 175 26.80 26.24 20.80
N GLU A 176 27.06 26.45 22.09
CA GLU A 176 28.12 25.76 22.83
C GLU A 176 27.86 24.23 22.90
N TYR A 177 26.62 23.80 23.13
CA TYR A 177 26.24 22.39 23.11
C TYR A 177 26.34 21.76 21.72
N GLU A 178 25.89 22.46 20.68
CA GLU A 178 26.02 22.02 19.28
C GLU A 178 27.49 21.89 18.90
N GLN A 179 28.35 22.81 19.33
CA GLN A 179 29.79 22.71 19.12
C GLN A 179 30.40 21.51 19.87
N ALA A 180 29.99 21.26 21.11
CA ALA A 180 30.42 20.09 21.87
C ALA A 180 29.99 18.78 21.20
N LEU A 181 28.75 18.71 20.70
CA LEU A 181 28.24 17.58 19.92
C LEU A 181 29.03 17.42 18.62
N ALA A 182 29.29 18.51 17.90
CA ALA A 182 30.09 18.48 16.68
C ALA A 182 31.52 18.01 16.94
N LEU A 183 32.13 18.30 18.09
CA LEU A 183 33.45 17.76 18.47
C LEU A 183 33.38 16.25 18.74
N VAL A 184 32.30 15.76 19.36
CA VAL A 184 32.06 14.32 19.55
C VAL A 184 31.87 13.60 18.21
N ASP A 185 31.21 14.24 17.25
CA ASP A 185 30.94 13.67 15.92
C ASP A 185 32.12 13.82 14.94
N SER A 186 32.90 14.92 15.03
CA SER A 186 34.02 15.22 14.11
C SER A 186 35.36 14.62 14.55
N ALA A 187 35.50 14.20 15.80
CA ALA A 187 36.67 13.44 16.28
C ALA A 187 36.62 11.96 15.85
N GLY A 188 36.40 11.70 14.56
CA GLY A 188 37.02 10.59 13.84
C GLY A 188 36.89 9.17 14.39
N SER A 189 35.87 8.81 15.17
CA SER A 189 35.30 7.46 15.26
C SER A 189 34.09 7.51 16.18
N GLY A 190 32.92 7.16 15.66
CA GLY A 190 31.64 7.20 16.36
C GLY A 190 31.59 6.32 17.61
N GLY A 191 32.15 6.78 18.73
CA GLY A 191 32.02 6.12 20.02
C GLY A 191 30.58 6.15 20.52
N PHE A 192 29.85 7.25 20.30
CA PHE A 192 28.42 7.31 20.60
C PHE A 192 27.60 6.45 19.62
N SER A 193 27.91 6.49 18.33
CA SER A 193 27.30 5.58 17.33
C SER A 193 27.54 4.12 17.69
N GLN A 194 28.74 3.79 18.14
CA GLN A 194 29.13 2.45 18.57
C GLN A 194 28.41 2.05 19.85
N VAL A 195 28.25 2.94 20.83
CA VAL A 195 27.45 2.68 22.03
C VAL A 195 25.98 2.46 21.67
N VAL A 196 25.43 3.24 20.74
CA VAL A 196 24.05 3.08 20.25
C VAL A 196 23.91 1.76 19.46
N GLU A 197 24.88 1.40 18.63
CA GLU A 197 24.92 0.13 17.89
C GLU A 197 25.07 -1.08 18.82
N ASP A 198 25.97 -1.00 19.80
CA ASP A 198 26.19 -2.04 20.80
C ASP A 198 24.95 -2.21 21.67
N TRP A 199 24.31 -1.11 22.10
CA TRP A 199 23.05 -1.18 22.83
C TRP A 199 21.91 -1.76 21.99
N ALA A 200 21.80 -1.36 20.72
CA ALA A 200 20.81 -1.91 19.80
C ALA A 200 21.03 -3.41 19.55
N ARG A 201 22.30 -3.85 19.50
CA ARG A 201 22.67 -5.27 19.39
C ARG A 201 22.28 -6.05 20.65
N VAL A 202 22.65 -5.57 21.83
CA VAL A 202 22.28 -6.19 23.11
C VAL A 202 20.75 -6.29 23.25
N LYS A 203 20.01 -5.27 22.82
CA LYS A 203 18.55 -5.30 22.85
C LYS A 203 17.98 -6.38 21.91
N ARG A 204 18.53 -6.52 20.69
CA ARG A 204 18.12 -7.57 19.76
C ARG A 204 18.41 -8.96 20.31
N ASP A 205 19.60 -9.16 20.87
CA ASP A 205 20.03 -10.44 21.45
C ASP A 205 19.18 -10.81 22.68
N THR A 206 18.82 -9.83 23.50
CA THR A 206 17.91 -10.04 24.65
C THR A 206 16.48 -10.34 24.22
N GLU A 207 15.96 -9.71 23.16
CA GLU A 207 14.64 -10.03 22.59
C GLU A 207 14.60 -11.42 21.93
N GLU A 208 15.68 -11.84 21.27
CA GLU A 208 15.84 -13.19 20.74
C GLU A 208 15.91 -14.22 21.87
N CYS A 209 16.70 -13.95 22.91
CA CYS A 209 16.75 -14.76 24.11
C CYS A 209 15.37 -14.88 24.77
N GLN A 210 14.61 -13.79 24.89
CA GLN A 210 13.24 -13.82 25.39
C GLN A 210 12.28 -14.61 24.49
N ARG A 211 12.43 -14.53 23.16
CA ARG A 211 11.63 -15.34 22.23
C ARG A 211 11.95 -16.82 22.36
N ASP A 212 13.22 -17.18 22.53
CA ASP A 212 13.64 -18.56 22.71
C ASP A 212 13.23 -19.10 24.08
N LEU A 213 13.32 -18.30 25.15
CA LEU A 213 12.79 -18.66 26.48
C LEU A 213 11.28 -18.92 26.45
N ARG A 214 10.51 -18.17 25.65
CA ARG A 214 9.09 -18.47 25.40
C ARG A 214 8.89 -19.79 24.65
N ARG A 215 9.71 -20.07 23.63
CA ARG A 215 9.65 -21.35 22.89
C ARG A 215 9.97 -22.56 23.76
N PHE A 216 10.91 -22.43 24.70
CA PHE A 216 11.26 -23.49 25.65
C PHE A 216 10.28 -23.62 26.83
N GLY A 217 9.24 -22.76 26.89
CA GLY A 217 8.27 -22.77 27.99
C GLY A 217 8.86 -22.33 29.33
N TRP A 218 10.00 -21.61 29.32
CA TRP A 218 10.70 -21.17 30.54
C TRP A 218 10.19 -19.83 31.07
N THR A 219 9.77 -18.94 30.19
CA THR A 219 8.97 -17.76 30.56
C THR A 219 7.52 -18.13 30.34
N GLY A 220 6.87 -18.62 31.40
CA GLY A 220 5.42 -18.79 31.44
C GLY A 220 4.71 -17.45 31.25
N ASP A 221 3.55 -17.49 30.61
CA ASP A 221 2.65 -16.34 30.41
C ASP A 221 2.32 -15.63 31.73
#